data_AF-A0A0A7GEE7-F1
#
_entry.id   AF-A0A0A7GEE7-F1
#
_cell.length_a   1.000
_cell.length_b   1.000
_cell.length_c   1.000
_cell.angle_alpha   90.00
_cell.angle_beta   90.00
_cell.angle_gamma   90.00
#
_symmetry.space_group_name_H-M   'P 1'
#
loop_
_entity.id
_entity.type
_entity.pdbx_description
1 polymer ?
#
loop_
_entity_poly.entity_id
_entity_poly.type
_entity_poly.pdbx_seq_one_letter_code
_entity_poly.pdbx_strand_id
1 'polypeptide(L)'
;MLIAKDPEKLQKMLISKIIDENRKFSSKYGTELRGKPQLVISENPASDFEPDSSGWRACGETYSERVEDCISDAIEKLKKVPYSRRVSIPVWRPKDHLCDTPPAITEISLLYADGRLHATAFFRSLDAVNYFMPNFSFVSHVLEEVSGNAGFEAGSVAMLISIPHIYERDVDRVSRRQYTEIFGFHKLGTHIVEDYLSSAWHSALENIYYNGDAKRTEWGELFEGQEESRYIHRMFIEVKNPEENQIHDKAPFTKKYGVEYAHDYVIHAGAIDREVRENILREGETYTYAERARYCEKDDVRVDQLYTVIQKLKERQSRRDCYIGISRPWDITSDEPPCLRGYQFGVNETFFGLFYMRSNDAYGAMHANMFAFNLLTRYLAEMCGFDSHRYYHFALDAHIYGEFIESVREILEPETPGYIDMIEKR
;
A
#
# COMPACT_ATOMS: atom_id res chain seq x y z
N MET A 1 -3.63 5.27 -12.80
CA MET A 1 -4.82 5.19 -11.90
C MET A 1 -6.09 5.46 -12.69
N LEU A 2 -7.24 4.95 -12.22
CA LEU A 2 -8.56 5.23 -12.81
C LEU A 2 -9.35 6.13 -11.86
N ILE A 3 -9.95 7.20 -12.38
CA ILE A 3 -10.75 8.14 -11.59
C ILE A 3 -12.09 8.37 -12.28
N ALA A 4 -13.17 8.29 -11.51
CA ALA A 4 -14.52 8.62 -11.97
C ALA A 4 -15.33 9.22 -10.83
N LYS A 5 -16.41 9.94 -11.16
CA LYS A 5 -17.35 10.45 -10.15
C LYS A 5 -18.19 9.37 -9.49
N ASP A 6 -18.51 8.33 -10.26
CA ASP A 6 -19.48 7.30 -9.91
C ASP A 6 -18.81 5.91 -9.90
N PRO A 7 -19.10 5.06 -8.90
CA PRO A 7 -18.49 3.75 -8.76
C PRO A 7 -18.87 2.76 -9.87
N GLU A 8 -20.07 2.81 -10.46
CA GLU A 8 -20.40 1.92 -11.58
C GLU A 8 -19.57 2.24 -12.82
N LYS A 9 -19.37 3.54 -13.10
CA LYS A 9 -18.49 3.95 -14.20
C LYS A 9 -17.06 3.46 -13.93
N LEU A 10 -16.59 3.57 -12.70
CA LEU A 10 -15.26 3.11 -12.30
C LEU A 10 -15.11 1.59 -12.45
N GLN A 11 -16.14 0.82 -12.06
CA GLN A 11 -16.21 -0.62 -12.26
C GLN A 11 -16.09 -0.98 -13.75
N LYS A 12 -16.88 -0.35 -14.62
CA LYS A 12 -16.87 -0.59 -16.07
C LYS A 12 -15.52 -0.25 -16.71
N MET A 13 -14.87 0.82 -16.24
CA MET A 13 -13.51 1.18 -16.67
C MET A 13 -12.49 0.11 -16.27
N LEU A 14 -12.52 -0.35 -15.01
CA LEU A 14 -11.63 -1.41 -14.52
C LEU A 14 -11.83 -2.73 -15.29
N ILE A 15 -13.07 -3.16 -15.47
CA ILE A 15 -13.41 -4.37 -16.25
C ILE A 15 -12.85 -4.27 -17.66
N SER A 16 -13.05 -3.13 -18.32
CA SER A 16 -12.59 -2.93 -19.70
C SER A 16 -11.06 -3.01 -19.79
N LYS A 17 -10.34 -2.42 -18.82
CA LYS A 17 -8.88 -2.54 -18.73
C LYS A 17 -8.41 -3.98 -18.54
N ILE A 18 -9.05 -4.75 -17.67
CA ILE A 18 -8.71 -6.17 -17.45
C ILE A 18 -8.90 -6.98 -18.75
N ILE A 19 -10.01 -6.73 -19.47
CA ILE A 19 -10.28 -7.40 -20.76
C ILE A 19 -9.23 -7.03 -21.80
N ASP A 20 -8.82 -5.76 -21.87
CA ASP A 20 -7.82 -5.29 -22.84
C ASP A 20 -6.44 -5.89 -22.58
N GLU A 21 -6.05 -6.06 -21.31
CA GLU A 21 -4.79 -6.71 -20.94
C GLU A 21 -4.82 -8.22 -21.25
N ASN A 22 -6.00 -8.85 -21.15
CA ASN A 22 -6.30 -10.22 -21.60
C ASN A 22 -5.33 -11.31 -21.10
N ARG A 23 -4.97 -11.29 -19.83
CA ARG A 23 -4.01 -12.27 -19.28
C ARG A 23 -4.69 -13.37 -18.52
N LYS A 24 -4.61 -14.57 -19.07
CA LYS A 24 -5.28 -15.76 -18.54
C LYS A 24 -4.46 -16.42 -17.45
N PHE A 25 -5.12 -16.69 -16.33
CA PHE A 25 -4.58 -17.48 -15.23
C PHE A 25 -5.55 -18.58 -14.85
N SER A 26 -5.00 -19.72 -14.43
CA SER A 26 -5.79 -20.78 -13.80
C SER A 26 -5.94 -20.51 -12.31
N SER A 27 -7.18 -20.62 -11.81
CA SER A 27 -7.52 -20.48 -10.40
C SER A 27 -8.37 -21.67 -9.91
N LYS A 28 -8.58 -21.77 -8.59
CA LYS A 28 -9.50 -22.77 -8.01
C LYS A 28 -10.95 -22.60 -8.46
N TYR A 29 -11.31 -21.46 -9.03
CA TYR A 29 -12.65 -21.13 -9.50
C TYR A 29 -12.76 -21.08 -11.03
N GLY A 30 -11.76 -21.60 -11.75
CA GLY A 30 -11.69 -21.61 -13.22
C GLY A 30 -10.72 -20.57 -13.78
N THR A 31 -10.78 -20.37 -15.10
CA THR A 31 -9.96 -19.39 -15.82
C THR A 31 -10.39 -17.97 -15.50
N GLU A 32 -9.43 -17.09 -15.29
CA GLU A 32 -9.65 -15.67 -15.06
C GLU A 32 -8.71 -14.82 -15.92
N LEU A 33 -9.17 -13.62 -16.28
CA LEU A 33 -8.36 -12.56 -16.84
C LEU A 33 -7.89 -11.65 -15.70
N ARG A 34 -6.58 -11.39 -15.61
CA ARG A 34 -5.99 -10.50 -14.60
C ARG A 34 -5.51 -9.19 -15.21
N GLY A 35 -5.70 -8.11 -14.48
CA GLY A 35 -5.07 -6.81 -14.74
C GLY A 35 -3.84 -6.58 -13.87
N LYS A 36 -3.05 -5.54 -14.20
CA LYS A 36 -1.98 -5.01 -13.33
C LYS A 36 -2.54 -4.46 -12.02
N PRO A 37 -1.72 -4.34 -10.96
CA PRO A 37 -2.09 -3.57 -9.78
C PRO A 37 -2.65 -2.21 -10.15
N GLN A 38 -3.78 -1.83 -9.55
CA GLN A 38 -4.55 -0.68 -9.98
C GLN A 38 -5.06 0.13 -8.79
N LEU A 39 -4.70 1.41 -8.74
CA LEU A 39 -5.42 2.39 -7.94
C LEU A 39 -6.66 2.87 -8.70
N VAL A 40 -7.84 2.67 -8.11
CA VAL A 40 -9.13 3.19 -8.60
C VAL A 40 -9.74 4.14 -7.56
N ILE A 41 -10.31 5.26 -8.01
CA ILE A 41 -10.82 6.31 -7.12
C ILE A 41 -12.19 6.80 -7.58
N SER A 42 -13.15 6.83 -6.66
CA SER A 42 -14.45 7.47 -6.84
C SER A 42 -14.47 8.82 -6.15
N GLU A 43 -14.84 9.89 -6.86
CA GLU A 43 -14.93 11.24 -6.27
C GLU A 43 -16.04 11.35 -5.24
N ASN A 44 -17.21 10.74 -5.51
CA ASN A 44 -18.34 10.75 -4.60
C ASN A 44 -18.47 9.37 -3.94
N PRO A 45 -18.41 9.30 -2.61
CA PRO A 45 -18.82 8.11 -1.90
C PRO A 45 -20.34 7.97 -2.02
N ALA A 46 -20.80 6.75 -2.25
CA ALA A 46 -22.21 6.41 -2.12
C ALA A 46 -22.26 5.01 -1.51
N SER A 47 -22.88 4.89 -0.35
CA SER A 47 -23.16 3.62 0.28
C SER A 47 -24.65 3.27 0.15
N ASP A 48 -24.92 2.14 -0.48
CA ASP A 48 -26.16 1.36 -0.32
C ASP A 48 -25.91 0.12 0.57
N PHE A 49 -24.82 0.14 1.36
CA PHE A 49 -24.41 -1.00 2.15
C PHE A 49 -25.44 -1.34 3.23
N GLU A 50 -26.02 -2.53 3.13
CA GLU A 50 -26.81 -3.14 4.20
C GLU A 50 -25.93 -4.16 4.94
N PRO A 51 -25.62 -3.92 6.23
CA PRO A 51 -25.04 -4.94 7.10
C PRO A 51 -25.88 -6.21 7.01
N ASP A 52 -25.23 -7.38 6.89
CA ASP A 52 -25.84 -8.72 6.75
C ASP A 52 -26.49 -9.15 5.43
N SER A 53 -26.68 -8.28 4.43
CA SER A 53 -27.42 -8.67 3.21
C SER A 53 -26.67 -9.67 2.28
N SER A 54 -25.34 -9.69 2.35
CA SER A 54 -24.51 -10.37 1.34
C SER A 54 -24.18 -11.84 1.68
N GLY A 55 -24.26 -12.23 2.96
CA GLY A 55 -23.83 -13.55 3.46
C GLY A 55 -22.32 -13.84 3.33
N TRP A 56 -21.49 -12.87 2.91
CA TRP A 56 -20.06 -13.05 2.70
C TRP A 56 -19.29 -13.13 4.02
N ARG A 57 -18.61 -14.26 4.22
CA ARG A 57 -17.79 -14.51 5.42
C ARG A 57 -16.32 -14.75 5.05
N ALA A 58 -15.45 -13.88 5.55
CA ALA A 58 -14.01 -14.00 5.53
C ALA A 58 -13.55 -14.86 6.71
N CYS A 59 -13.11 -16.09 6.44
CA CYS A 59 -12.79 -17.09 7.47
C CYS A 59 -13.89 -17.27 8.54
N GLY A 60 -15.16 -17.14 8.15
CA GLY A 60 -16.31 -17.27 9.07
C GLY A 60 -16.82 -15.95 9.67
N GLU A 61 -16.10 -14.84 9.50
CA GLU A 61 -16.46 -13.51 10.02
C GLU A 61 -16.96 -12.59 8.89
N THR A 62 -17.94 -11.73 9.14
CA THR A 62 -18.31 -10.65 8.21
C THR A 62 -17.23 -9.56 8.22
N TYR A 63 -17.26 -8.68 7.22
CA TYR A 63 -16.36 -7.52 7.25
C TYR A 63 -16.68 -6.55 8.39
N SER A 64 -17.96 -6.37 8.73
CA SER A 64 -18.40 -5.53 9.85
C SER A 64 -17.83 -6.02 11.17
N GLU A 65 -17.97 -7.33 11.47
CA GLU A 65 -17.40 -7.96 12.67
C GLU A 65 -15.88 -7.73 12.79
N ARG A 66 -15.16 -7.57 11.67
CA ARG A 66 -13.70 -7.39 11.65
C ARG A 66 -13.24 -5.96 11.89
N VAL A 67 -14.12 -4.96 11.72
CA VAL A 67 -13.77 -3.53 11.79
C VAL A 67 -14.45 -2.79 12.94
N GLU A 68 -15.56 -3.33 13.47
CA GLU A 68 -16.42 -2.67 14.47
C GLU A 68 -15.63 -2.06 15.64
N ASP A 69 -14.76 -2.84 16.28
CA ASP A 69 -13.93 -2.37 17.39
C ASP A 69 -13.02 -1.19 17.00
N CYS A 70 -12.44 -1.26 15.79
CA CYS A 70 -11.52 -0.22 15.31
C CYS A 70 -12.23 1.05 14.83
N ILE A 71 -13.52 0.98 14.46
CA ILE A 71 -14.28 2.15 14.02
C ILE A 71 -14.45 3.14 15.18
N SER A 72 -14.76 2.63 16.37
CA SER A 72 -14.90 3.47 17.58
C SER A 72 -13.59 4.21 17.91
N ASP A 73 -12.46 3.48 17.91
CA ASP A 73 -11.14 4.07 18.13
C ASP A 73 -10.74 5.09 17.05
N ALA A 74 -11.10 4.81 15.79
CA ALA A 74 -10.86 5.74 14.68
C ALA A 74 -11.60 7.07 14.88
N ILE A 75 -12.88 7.01 15.28
CA ILE A 75 -13.71 8.19 15.56
C ILE A 75 -13.10 9.02 16.69
N GLU A 76 -12.74 8.37 17.81
CA GLU A 76 -12.15 9.08 18.94
C GLU A 76 -10.81 9.73 18.58
N LYS A 77 -9.97 9.02 17.83
CA LYS A 77 -8.66 9.53 17.41
C LYS A 77 -8.81 10.75 16.51
N LEU A 78 -9.71 10.70 15.52
CA LEU A 78 -9.92 11.83 14.60
C LEU A 78 -10.57 13.03 15.29
N LYS A 79 -11.41 12.84 16.33
CA LYS A 79 -11.92 13.96 17.14
C LYS A 79 -10.82 14.69 17.89
N LYS A 80 -9.81 13.96 18.38
CA LYS A 80 -8.68 14.51 19.14
C LYS A 80 -7.63 15.12 18.21
N VAL A 81 -7.26 14.39 17.16
CA VAL A 81 -6.19 14.74 16.21
C VAL A 81 -6.69 14.54 14.77
N PRO A 82 -7.45 15.51 14.21
CA PRO A 82 -8.05 15.39 12.88
C PRO A 82 -7.06 15.12 11.75
N TYR A 83 -5.83 15.63 11.87
CA TYR A 83 -4.77 15.50 10.87
C TYR A 83 -3.96 14.19 10.99
N SER A 84 -4.34 13.27 11.88
CA SER A 84 -3.58 12.05 12.13
C SER A 84 -3.40 11.19 10.88
N ARG A 85 -2.19 10.66 10.72
CA ARG A 85 -1.81 9.70 9.65
C ARG A 85 -1.89 8.26 10.11
N ARG A 86 -2.41 8.03 11.32
CA ARG A 86 -2.34 6.75 12.05
C ARG A 86 -3.67 6.01 12.04
N VAL A 87 -4.72 6.58 11.44
CA VAL A 87 -6.06 5.97 11.38
C VAL A 87 -6.11 4.99 10.20
N SER A 88 -5.82 3.73 10.52
CA SER A 88 -5.74 2.64 9.55
C SER A 88 -6.27 1.38 10.20
N ILE A 89 -7.37 0.86 9.67
CA ILE A 89 -8.13 -0.27 10.19
C ILE A 89 -7.67 -1.55 9.47
N PRO A 90 -6.96 -2.46 10.16
CA PRO A 90 -6.57 -3.72 9.57
C PRO A 90 -7.75 -4.68 9.54
N VAL A 91 -8.01 -5.28 8.37
CA VAL A 91 -9.04 -6.31 8.18
C VAL A 91 -8.43 -7.71 8.17
N TRP A 92 -7.22 -7.83 7.64
CA TRP A 92 -6.46 -9.08 7.63
C TRP A 92 -5.93 -9.44 9.04
N ARG A 93 -5.88 -10.75 9.32
CA ARG A 93 -5.27 -11.33 10.52
C ARG A 93 -4.35 -12.49 10.11
N PRO A 94 -3.26 -12.77 10.86
CA PRO A 94 -2.38 -13.90 10.56
C PRO A 94 -3.10 -15.26 10.44
N LYS A 95 -4.13 -15.49 11.28
CA LYS A 95 -5.01 -16.67 11.22
C LYS A 95 -5.68 -16.88 9.86
N ASP A 96 -5.85 -15.83 9.06
CA ASP A 96 -6.53 -15.90 7.76
C ASP A 96 -5.76 -16.75 6.75
N HIS A 97 -4.47 -16.99 6.97
CA HIS A 97 -3.71 -17.96 6.18
C HIS A 97 -4.18 -19.41 6.33
N LEU A 98 -4.86 -19.73 7.43
CA LEU A 98 -5.30 -21.07 7.79
C LEU A 98 -6.71 -21.39 7.27
N CYS A 99 -7.33 -20.47 6.51
CA CYS A 99 -8.69 -20.61 6.00
C CYS A 99 -8.74 -20.56 4.46
N ASP A 100 -9.82 -21.11 3.89
CA ASP A 100 -9.99 -21.20 2.42
C ASP A 100 -10.54 -19.92 1.78
N THR A 101 -11.19 -19.08 2.58
CA THR A 101 -11.87 -17.85 2.14
C THR A 101 -11.36 -16.62 2.91
N PRO A 102 -10.05 -16.30 2.83
CA PRO A 102 -9.51 -15.13 3.52
C PRO A 102 -10.10 -13.82 2.96
N PRO A 103 -10.11 -12.73 3.73
CA PRO A 103 -10.71 -11.46 3.30
C PRO A 103 -10.00 -10.91 2.06
N ALA A 104 -10.74 -10.28 1.16
CA ALA A 104 -10.20 -9.62 -0.04
C ALA A 104 -9.67 -8.21 0.30
N ILE A 105 -10.41 -7.48 1.15
CA ILE A 105 -9.98 -6.23 1.76
C ILE A 105 -9.03 -6.57 2.91
N THR A 106 -7.87 -5.91 2.96
CA THR A 106 -6.82 -6.22 3.93
C THR A 106 -6.59 -5.07 4.92
N GLU A 107 -6.80 -3.84 4.47
CA GLU A 107 -6.65 -2.61 5.26
C GLU A 107 -7.63 -1.55 4.74
N ILE A 108 -8.17 -0.69 5.62
CA ILE A 108 -8.90 0.53 5.27
C ILE A 108 -8.27 1.70 6.03
N SER A 109 -7.62 2.61 5.30
CA SER A 109 -7.03 3.82 5.90
C SER A 109 -7.90 5.03 5.70
N LEU A 110 -7.95 5.90 6.71
CA LEU A 110 -8.69 7.14 6.70
C LEU A 110 -7.71 8.31 6.82
N LEU A 111 -7.84 9.30 5.93
CA LEU A 111 -6.99 10.48 5.93
C LEU A 111 -7.84 11.73 5.75
N TYR A 112 -7.70 12.68 6.67
CA TYR A 112 -8.27 14.02 6.48
C TYR A 112 -7.35 14.83 5.56
N ALA A 113 -7.91 15.30 4.45
CA ALA A 113 -7.23 16.09 3.42
C ALA A 113 -8.27 16.99 2.72
N ASP A 114 -7.86 18.17 2.24
CA ASP A 114 -8.72 19.10 1.49
C ASP A 114 -10.08 19.42 2.15
N GLY A 115 -10.09 19.49 3.48
CA GLY A 115 -11.29 19.77 4.27
C GLY A 115 -12.23 18.57 4.47
N ARG A 116 -11.89 17.39 3.93
CA ARG A 116 -12.75 16.18 3.93
C ARG A 116 -12.01 14.95 4.46
N LEU A 117 -12.77 13.98 4.97
CA LEU A 117 -12.22 12.68 5.33
C LEU A 117 -12.28 11.76 4.11
N HIS A 118 -11.18 11.09 3.79
CA HIS A 118 -11.09 10.17 2.66
C HIS A 118 -10.78 8.75 3.13
N ALA A 119 -11.33 7.75 2.44
CA ALA A 119 -11.01 6.35 2.70
C ALA A 119 -10.20 5.73 1.57
N THR A 120 -9.20 4.91 1.92
CA THR A 120 -8.41 4.14 0.95
C THR A 120 -8.26 2.70 1.43
N ALA A 121 -8.83 1.76 0.69
CA ALA A 121 -8.77 0.34 1.02
C ALA A 121 -7.71 -0.39 0.19
N PHE A 122 -7.00 -1.33 0.81
CA PHE A 122 -6.04 -2.22 0.13
C PHE A 122 -6.65 -3.60 -0.11
N PHE A 123 -6.71 -4.01 -1.37
CA PHE A 123 -7.24 -5.31 -1.78
C PHE A 123 -6.12 -6.22 -2.27
N ARG A 124 -5.99 -7.41 -1.67
CA ARG A 124 -5.10 -8.45 -2.20
C ARG A 124 -5.57 -8.98 -3.55
N SER A 125 -6.89 -8.99 -3.78
CA SER A 125 -7.52 -9.40 -5.04
C SER A 125 -8.96 -8.91 -5.09
N LEU A 126 -9.47 -8.60 -6.28
CA LEU A 126 -10.86 -8.21 -6.48
C LEU A 126 -11.40 -8.80 -7.79
N ASP A 127 -12.50 -9.57 -7.70
CA ASP A 127 -13.30 -9.88 -8.89
C ASP A 127 -14.17 -8.65 -9.18
N ALA A 128 -13.80 -8.00 -10.29
CA ALA A 128 -14.34 -6.69 -10.66
C ALA A 128 -15.80 -6.77 -11.14
N VAL A 129 -16.32 -7.95 -11.50
CA VAL A 129 -17.71 -8.09 -11.93
C VAL A 129 -18.61 -8.27 -10.72
N ASN A 130 -18.33 -9.28 -9.90
CA ASN A 130 -19.28 -9.72 -8.88
C ASN A 130 -19.09 -9.02 -7.54
N TYR A 131 -17.89 -8.47 -7.25
CA TYR A 131 -17.57 -7.95 -5.92
C TYR A 131 -17.09 -6.51 -5.88
N PHE A 132 -17.03 -5.81 -7.01
CA PHE A 132 -16.63 -4.40 -7.00
C PHE A 132 -17.60 -3.55 -6.17
N MET A 133 -18.89 -3.57 -6.53
CA MET A 133 -19.90 -2.72 -5.87
C MET A 133 -20.08 -3.09 -4.39
N PRO A 134 -20.28 -4.36 -3.99
CA PRO A 134 -20.43 -4.69 -2.57
C PRO A 134 -19.24 -4.27 -1.70
N ASN A 135 -18.01 -4.45 -2.18
CA ASN A 135 -16.83 -4.02 -1.44
C ASN A 135 -16.68 -2.50 -1.43
N PHE A 136 -17.00 -1.82 -2.55
CA PHE A 136 -16.97 -0.36 -2.61
C PHE A 136 -17.99 0.26 -1.65
N SER A 137 -19.21 -0.27 -1.60
CA SER A 137 -20.26 0.17 -0.68
C SER A 137 -19.84 -0.05 0.77
N PHE A 138 -19.21 -1.19 1.09
CA PHE A 138 -18.65 -1.40 2.44
C PHE A 138 -17.57 -0.37 2.82
N VAL A 139 -16.61 -0.08 1.93
CA VAL A 139 -15.58 0.94 2.22
C VAL A 139 -16.20 2.34 2.34
N SER A 140 -17.23 2.63 1.53
CA SER A 140 -17.98 3.89 1.60
C SER A 140 -18.76 4.00 2.92
N HIS A 141 -19.35 2.90 3.40
CA HIS A 141 -20.02 2.83 4.69
C HIS A 141 -19.06 3.14 5.85
N VAL A 142 -17.87 2.51 5.88
CA VAL A 142 -16.85 2.81 6.90
C VAL A 142 -16.47 4.29 6.88
N LEU A 143 -16.34 4.88 5.68
CA LEU A 143 -16.06 6.31 5.55
C LEU A 143 -17.20 7.16 6.14
N GLU A 144 -18.44 6.90 5.73
CA GLU A 144 -19.62 7.65 6.17
C GLU A 144 -19.84 7.56 7.69
N GLU A 145 -19.68 6.35 8.25
CA GLU A 145 -19.82 6.10 9.68
C GLU A 145 -18.77 6.88 10.48
N VAL A 146 -17.50 6.78 10.09
CA VAL A 146 -16.43 7.49 10.81
C VAL A 146 -16.55 8.99 10.60
N SER A 147 -16.76 9.47 9.37
CA SER A 147 -16.87 10.91 9.08
C SER A 147 -18.06 11.54 9.79
N GLY A 148 -19.23 10.89 9.74
CA GLY A 148 -20.46 11.39 10.35
C GLY A 148 -20.35 11.51 11.87
N ASN A 149 -19.77 10.49 12.52
CA ASN A 149 -19.60 10.49 13.97
C ASN A 149 -18.44 11.37 14.45
N ALA A 150 -17.42 11.59 13.63
CA ALA A 150 -16.29 12.46 13.95
C ALA A 150 -16.48 13.93 13.55
N GLY A 151 -17.54 14.25 12.79
CA GLY A 151 -17.90 15.61 12.40
C GLY A 151 -17.19 16.13 11.14
N PHE A 152 -16.83 15.25 10.21
CA PHE A 152 -16.21 15.60 8.94
C PHE A 152 -17.16 15.37 7.75
N GLU A 153 -16.96 16.14 6.68
CA GLU A 153 -17.54 15.80 5.38
C GLU A 153 -16.82 14.58 4.78
N ALA A 154 -17.60 13.64 4.23
CA ALA A 154 -17.05 12.52 3.47
C ALA A 154 -16.48 13.01 2.13
N GLY A 155 -15.26 12.57 1.84
CA GLY A 155 -14.52 12.78 0.60
C GLY A 155 -14.50 11.53 -0.27
N SER A 156 -13.52 11.45 -1.16
CA SER A 156 -13.37 10.33 -2.10
C SER A 156 -13.00 9.00 -1.45
N VAL A 157 -13.48 7.91 -2.05
CA VAL A 157 -13.12 6.53 -1.73
C VAL A 157 -12.16 5.99 -2.80
N ALA A 158 -11.07 5.37 -2.37
CA ALA A 158 -10.12 4.71 -3.25
C ALA A 158 -9.94 3.23 -2.89
N MET A 159 -9.68 2.41 -3.91
CA MET A 159 -9.29 1.01 -3.76
C MET A 159 -7.96 0.81 -4.47
N LEU A 160 -6.92 0.46 -3.72
CA LEU A 160 -5.69 -0.07 -4.29
C LEU A 160 -5.87 -1.57 -4.46
N ILE A 161 -5.96 -2.03 -5.69
CA ILE A 161 -6.27 -3.41 -6.00
C ILE A 161 -5.02 -4.09 -6.53
N SER A 162 -4.48 -5.06 -5.78
CA SER A 162 -3.26 -5.76 -6.19
C SER A 162 -3.49 -6.69 -7.37
N ILE A 163 -4.56 -7.48 -7.35
CA ILE A 163 -4.88 -8.44 -8.41
C ILE A 163 -6.35 -8.24 -8.83
N PRO A 164 -6.64 -7.23 -9.66
CA PRO A 164 -7.94 -7.08 -10.27
C PRO A 164 -8.13 -8.21 -11.30
N HIS A 165 -9.29 -8.87 -11.27
CA HIS A 165 -9.57 -9.97 -12.19
C HIS A 165 -11.05 -10.04 -12.57
N ILE A 166 -11.34 -10.77 -13.63
CA ILE A 166 -12.68 -11.21 -14.04
C ILE A 166 -12.61 -12.68 -14.43
N TYR A 167 -13.66 -13.44 -14.16
CA TYR A 167 -13.71 -14.83 -14.64
C TYR A 167 -14.07 -14.88 -16.12
N GLU A 168 -13.48 -15.82 -16.86
CA GLU A 168 -13.73 -15.96 -18.30
C GLU A 168 -15.23 -16.17 -18.60
N ARG A 169 -15.93 -16.93 -17.75
CA ARG A 169 -17.39 -17.12 -17.82
C ARG A 169 -18.22 -15.85 -17.69
N ASP A 170 -17.65 -14.77 -17.15
CA ASP A 170 -18.34 -13.50 -16.89
C ASP A 170 -18.03 -12.44 -17.95
N VAL A 171 -17.10 -12.71 -18.88
CA VAL A 171 -16.68 -11.74 -19.92
C VAL A 171 -17.83 -11.35 -20.84
N ASP A 172 -18.69 -12.30 -21.22
CA ASP A 172 -19.84 -12.03 -22.10
C ASP A 172 -20.99 -11.32 -21.37
N ARG A 173 -20.96 -11.25 -20.04
CA ARG A 173 -22.00 -10.59 -19.22
C ARG A 173 -21.74 -9.09 -19.03
N VAL A 174 -20.56 -8.60 -19.41
CA VAL A 174 -20.13 -7.23 -19.10
C VAL A 174 -20.04 -6.36 -20.35
N SER A 175 -20.45 -5.09 -20.21
CA SER A 175 -20.31 -4.11 -21.29
C SER A 175 -18.97 -3.40 -21.21
N ARG A 176 -18.27 -3.31 -22.34
CA ARG A 176 -17.01 -2.56 -22.44
C ARG A 176 -17.30 -1.06 -22.50
N ARG A 177 -16.42 -0.28 -21.87
CA ARG A 177 -16.43 1.18 -21.88
C ARG A 177 -15.03 1.69 -22.12
N GLN A 178 -14.93 2.85 -22.76
CA GLN A 178 -13.65 3.55 -22.84
C GLN A 178 -13.18 3.91 -21.43
N TYR A 179 -11.89 3.73 -21.20
CA TYR A 179 -11.21 4.17 -19.99
C TYR A 179 -9.96 4.96 -20.39
N THR A 180 -9.54 5.84 -19.49
CA THR A 180 -8.29 6.57 -19.59
C THR A 180 -7.57 6.43 -18.26
N GLU A 181 -6.30 6.05 -18.32
CA GLU A 181 -5.45 6.05 -17.15
C GLU A 181 -4.84 7.44 -16.94
N ILE A 182 -4.81 7.86 -15.68
CA ILE A 182 -4.15 9.09 -15.27
C ILE A 182 -2.78 8.73 -14.68
N PHE A 183 -1.76 9.48 -15.08
CA PHE A 183 -0.38 9.39 -14.62
C PHE A 183 0.08 10.79 -14.15
N GLY A 184 1.08 10.83 -13.28
CA GLY A 184 1.52 12.05 -12.61
C GLY A 184 0.55 12.48 -11.49
N PHE A 185 0.70 13.74 -11.08
CA PHE A 185 -0.10 14.34 -10.02
C PHE A 185 -1.57 14.52 -10.42
N HIS A 186 -2.46 14.16 -9.50
CA HIS A 186 -3.85 14.58 -9.48
C HIS A 186 -4.25 14.79 -8.02
N LYS A 187 -5.16 15.75 -7.75
CA LYS A 187 -5.55 16.10 -6.37
C LYS A 187 -6.05 14.93 -5.50
N LEU A 188 -6.59 13.87 -6.12
CA LEU A 188 -7.10 12.70 -5.41
C LEU A 188 -6.10 11.54 -5.29
N GLY A 189 -4.95 11.63 -5.94
CA GLY A 189 -3.94 10.58 -6.01
C GLY A 189 -2.89 10.88 -7.05
N THR A 190 -1.68 10.37 -6.86
CA THR A 190 -0.55 10.53 -7.78
C THR A 190 -0.10 9.16 -8.28
N HIS A 191 0.11 9.02 -9.59
CA HIS A 191 0.54 7.76 -10.19
C HIS A 191 1.86 7.91 -10.94
N ILE A 192 2.95 7.43 -10.35
CA ILE A 192 4.32 7.51 -10.89
C ILE A 192 4.67 6.17 -11.53
N VAL A 193 5.21 6.21 -12.74
CA VAL A 193 5.71 5.02 -13.44
C VAL A 193 7.11 5.30 -13.92
N GLU A 194 8.06 4.57 -13.36
CA GLU A 194 9.49 4.82 -13.53
C GLU A 194 10.21 3.51 -13.84
N ASP A 195 11.40 3.60 -14.44
CA ASP A 195 12.15 2.39 -14.78
C ASP A 195 12.98 1.88 -13.58
N TYR A 196 13.50 2.78 -12.73
CA TYR A 196 14.41 2.42 -11.63
C TYR A 196 13.89 2.89 -10.28
N LEU A 197 14.37 2.28 -9.19
CA LEU A 197 14.03 2.72 -7.83
C LEU A 197 14.52 4.16 -7.58
N SER A 198 15.69 4.52 -8.09
CA SER A 198 16.26 5.88 -7.92
C SER A 198 15.44 6.96 -8.61
N SER A 199 14.99 6.74 -9.85
CA SER A 199 14.13 7.71 -10.55
C SER A 199 12.72 7.76 -9.95
N ALA A 200 12.18 6.63 -9.50
CA ALA A 200 10.93 6.58 -8.75
C ALA A 200 10.95 7.42 -7.46
N TRP A 201 12.03 7.33 -6.70
CA TRP A 201 12.22 8.16 -5.50
C TRP A 201 12.37 9.64 -5.84
N HIS A 202 13.15 9.97 -6.87
CA HIS A 202 13.31 11.34 -7.34
C HIS A 202 11.97 11.96 -7.77
N SER A 203 11.20 11.24 -8.59
CA SER A 203 9.87 11.65 -9.03
C SER A 203 8.89 11.78 -7.85
N ALA A 204 9.02 10.95 -6.81
CA ALA A 204 8.23 11.10 -5.58
C ALA A 204 8.56 12.42 -4.85
N LEU A 205 9.85 12.74 -4.68
CA LEU A 205 10.28 14.02 -4.11
C LEU A 205 9.78 15.21 -4.93
N GLU A 206 9.94 15.15 -6.25
CA GLU A 206 9.50 16.19 -7.19
C GLU A 206 8.00 16.47 -7.03
N ASN A 207 7.18 15.41 -7.05
CA ASN A 207 5.74 15.56 -6.94
C ASN A 207 5.35 16.20 -5.59
N ILE A 208 5.92 15.75 -4.47
CA ILE A 208 5.62 16.31 -3.14
C ILE A 208 6.11 17.75 -3.04
N TYR A 209 7.30 18.05 -3.55
CA TYR A 209 7.89 19.38 -3.47
C TYR A 209 7.06 20.39 -4.24
N TYR A 210 6.67 20.11 -5.49
CA TYR A 210 5.96 21.08 -6.33
C TYR A 210 4.43 21.10 -6.16
N ASN A 211 3.82 19.98 -5.76
CA ASN A 211 2.36 19.85 -5.70
C ASN A 211 1.82 19.50 -4.31
N GLY A 212 2.69 19.26 -3.33
CA GLY A 212 2.26 18.84 -2.00
C GLY A 212 1.67 19.97 -1.17
N ASP A 213 0.64 19.63 -0.40
CA ASP A 213 0.00 20.54 0.54
C ASP A 213 0.76 20.59 1.86
N ALA A 214 0.64 21.69 2.59
CA ALA A 214 1.18 21.80 3.95
C ALA A 214 0.26 21.09 4.95
N LYS A 215 0.85 20.32 5.87
CA LYS A 215 0.12 19.61 6.91
C LYS A 215 0.92 19.54 8.20
N ARG A 216 0.23 19.79 9.32
CA ARG A 216 0.75 19.60 10.67
C ARG A 216 0.98 18.13 10.98
N THR A 217 2.00 17.83 11.77
CA THR A 217 2.34 16.46 12.15
C THR A 217 2.16 16.21 13.64
N GLU A 218 1.98 14.94 14.01
CA GLU A 218 1.94 14.50 15.41
C GLU A 218 3.35 14.47 16.06
N TRP A 219 4.41 14.75 15.29
CA TRP A 219 5.81 14.70 15.74
C TRP A 219 6.37 16.06 16.14
N GLY A 220 5.67 17.16 15.83
CA GLY A 220 6.12 18.52 16.12
C GLY A 220 6.40 18.82 17.60
N GLU A 221 5.74 18.11 18.51
CA GLU A 221 5.99 18.28 19.96
C GLU A 221 7.25 17.52 20.43
N LEU A 222 7.76 16.57 19.63
CA LEU A 222 8.88 15.68 19.96
C LEU A 222 10.17 16.03 19.20
N PHE A 223 10.05 16.56 17.98
CA PHE A 223 11.19 16.87 17.11
C PHE A 223 11.07 18.27 16.49
N GLU A 224 12.04 19.14 16.82
CA GLU A 224 12.15 20.48 16.26
C GLU A 224 12.28 20.42 14.73
N GLY A 225 11.47 21.18 14.00
CA GLY A 225 11.47 21.18 12.53
C GLY A 225 10.56 20.14 11.85
N GLN A 226 9.92 19.26 12.62
CA GLN A 226 8.92 18.29 12.11
C GLN A 226 7.48 18.70 12.38
N GLU A 227 7.24 19.91 12.89
CA GLU A 227 5.90 20.45 13.17
C GLU A 227 4.99 20.47 11.94
N GLU A 228 5.58 20.76 10.77
CA GLU A 228 4.91 20.79 9.49
C GLU A 228 5.66 19.94 8.45
N SER A 229 4.91 19.49 7.46
CA SER A 229 5.42 18.73 6.32
C SER A 229 4.66 19.09 5.06
N ARG A 230 5.31 18.96 3.90
CA ARG A 230 4.62 18.91 2.61
C ARG A 230 4.23 17.49 2.30
N TYR A 231 3.00 17.23 1.86
CA TYR A 231 2.56 15.87 1.57
C TYR A 231 1.67 15.75 0.33
N ILE A 232 1.63 14.54 -0.22
CA ILE A 232 0.66 14.13 -1.24
C ILE A 232 -0.17 12.97 -0.69
N HIS A 233 -1.49 13.07 -0.90
CA HIS A 233 -2.44 12.01 -0.62
C HIS A 233 -2.45 10.97 -1.75
N ARG A 234 -2.31 9.67 -1.39
CA ARG A 234 -2.33 8.49 -2.29
C ARG A 234 -1.29 8.54 -3.40
N MET A 235 -0.04 8.33 -3.05
CA MET A 235 1.02 8.11 -4.04
C MET A 235 1.13 6.63 -4.39
N PHE A 236 0.91 6.29 -5.66
CA PHE A 236 1.10 4.95 -6.21
C PHE A 236 2.26 4.98 -7.20
N ILE A 237 3.25 4.12 -6.99
CA ILE A 237 4.49 4.07 -7.75
C ILE A 237 4.63 2.67 -8.37
N GLU A 238 4.91 2.62 -9.67
CA GLU A 238 5.34 1.42 -10.38
C GLU A 238 6.80 1.55 -10.81
N VAL A 239 7.61 0.53 -10.54
CA VAL A 239 9.00 0.44 -10.99
C VAL A 239 9.18 -0.79 -11.87
N LYS A 240 9.62 -0.57 -13.12
CA LYS A 240 9.68 -1.62 -14.14
C LYS A 240 10.91 -2.52 -14.01
N ASN A 241 12.09 -1.92 -13.74
CA ASN A 241 13.39 -2.60 -13.71
C ASN A 241 14.08 -2.34 -12.35
N PRO A 242 13.52 -2.85 -11.23
CA PRO A 242 13.94 -2.42 -9.90
C PRO A 242 15.32 -2.97 -9.45
N GLU A 243 15.96 -3.81 -10.25
CA GLU A 243 17.33 -4.31 -10.01
C GLU A 243 18.42 -3.38 -10.54
N GLU A 244 18.07 -2.47 -11.44
CA GLU A 244 18.99 -1.50 -12.03
C GLU A 244 18.86 -0.14 -11.32
N ASN A 245 19.99 0.56 -11.16
CA ASN A 245 20.06 1.91 -10.58
C ASN A 245 19.24 2.06 -9.27
N GLN A 246 19.46 1.14 -8.33
CA GLN A 246 18.60 0.99 -7.14
C GLN A 246 18.67 2.16 -6.15
N ILE A 247 19.83 2.83 -6.06
CA ILE A 247 20.09 3.88 -5.08
C ILE A 247 20.43 5.17 -5.82
N HIS A 248 19.78 6.26 -5.44
CA HIS A 248 20.03 7.58 -6.00
C HIS A 248 21.35 8.11 -5.41
N ASP A 249 22.16 8.82 -6.17
CA ASP A 249 23.47 9.32 -5.72
C ASP A 249 23.36 10.28 -4.50
N LYS A 250 22.26 11.03 -4.44
CA LYS A 250 21.88 11.91 -3.32
C LYS A 250 21.04 11.24 -2.21
N ALA A 251 20.86 9.92 -2.23
CA ALA A 251 20.07 9.25 -1.21
C ALA A 251 20.71 9.38 0.19
N PRO A 252 19.93 9.65 1.26
CA PRO A 252 20.46 9.80 2.61
C PRO A 252 20.77 8.46 3.30
N PHE A 253 21.16 7.42 2.55
CA PHE A 253 21.55 6.13 3.08
C PHE A 253 22.58 5.43 2.19
N THR A 254 23.33 4.50 2.78
CA THR A 254 24.31 3.69 2.06
C THR A 254 23.72 2.34 1.65
N LYS A 255 24.25 1.72 0.59
CA LYS A 255 23.87 0.35 0.21
C LYS A 255 24.01 -0.66 1.36
N LYS A 256 25.07 -0.51 2.16
CA LYS A 256 25.31 -1.36 3.35
C LYS A 256 24.14 -1.24 4.32
N TYR A 257 23.77 -0.02 4.70
CA TYR A 257 22.61 0.23 5.56
C TYR A 257 21.33 -0.35 4.96
N GLY A 258 21.07 -0.14 3.67
CA GLY A 258 19.86 -0.66 3.02
C GLY A 258 19.76 -2.18 3.07
N VAL A 259 20.88 -2.90 2.92
CA VAL A 259 20.92 -4.36 3.04
C VAL A 259 20.70 -4.81 4.48
N GLU A 260 21.38 -4.19 5.45
CA GLU A 260 21.22 -4.49 6.88
C GLU A 260 19.79 -4.23 7.35
N TYR A 261 19.21 -3.08 6.98
CA TYR A 261 17.83 -2.72 7.24
C TYR A 261 16.86 -3.77 6.66
N ALA A 262 17.05 -4.16 5.41
CA ALA A 262 16.21 -5.19 4.79
C ALA A 262 16.32 -6.54 5.52
N HIS A 263 17.55 -6.99 5.79
CA HIS A 263 17.80 -8.30 6.38
C HIS A 263 17.30 -8.41 7.81
N ASP A 264 17.52 -7.37 8.62
CA ASP A 264 17.24 -7.41 10.05
C ASP A 264 15.81 -6.97 10.37
N TYR A 265 15.33 -5.89 9.75
CA TYR A 265 14.08 -5.23 10.13
C TYR A 265 12.89 -5.57 9.24
N VAL A 266 13.12 -6.02 8.00
CA VAL A 266 12.05 -6.29 7.03
C VAL A 266 11.83 -7.79 6.81
N ILE A 267 12.92 -8.57 6.71
CA ILE A 267 12.87 -9.95 6.22
C ILE A 267 13.17 -10.98 7.32
N HIS A 268 14.10 -10.66 8.23
CA HIS A 268 14.82 -11.67 9.02
C HIS A 268 15.47 -12.72 8.09
N ALA A 269 16.36 -12.23 7.22
CA ALA A 269 16.86 -12.98 6.07
C ALA A 269 17.64 -14.26 6.43
N GLY A 270 18.27 -14.30 7.61
CA GLY A 270 19.02 -15.47 8.09
C GLY A 270 18.19 -16.74 8.31
N ALA A 271 16.85 -16.63 8.29
CA ALA A 271 15.93 -17.76 8.35
C ALA A 271 14.86 -17.68 7.24
N ILE A 272 15.12 -17.06 6.09
CA ILE A 272 14.09 -16.90 5.03
C ILE A 272 13.60 -18.24 4.46
N ASP A 273 14.43 -19.27 4.52
CA ASP A 273 14.20 -20.61 3.97
C ASP A 273 13.52 -21.59 4.93
N ARG A 274 13.28 -21.19 6.18
CA ARG A 274 12.64 -22.00 7.22
C ARG A 274 11.62 -21.19 8.01
N GLU A 275 10.69 -21.89 8.66
CA GLU A 275 9.72 -21.27 9.55
C GLU A 275 10.39 -20.71 10.83
N VAL A 276 10.02 -19.50 11.23
CA VAL A 276 10.41 -18.90 12.52
C VAL A 276 9.35 -19.20 13.57
N ARG A 277 9.77 -19.70 14.73
CA ARG A 277 8.88 -20.14 15.82
C ARG A 277 9.21 -19.51 17.17
N GLU A 278 10.06 -18.49 17.16
CA GLU A 278 10.56 -17.81 18.34
C GLU A 278 10.65 -16.30 18.08
N ASN A 279 10.75 -15.54 19.16
CA ASN A 279 10.87 -14.09 19.11
C ASN A 279 12.21 -13.69 18.46
N ILE A 280 12.14 -12.72 17.55
CA ILE A 280 13.28 -12.19 16.79
C ILE A 280 13.56 -10.71 17.08
N LEU A 281 12.81 -10.08 18.00
CA LEU A 281 13.06 -8.70 18.43
C LEU A 281 14.34 -8.63 19.27
N ARG A 282 15.09 -7.56 19.08
CA ARG A 282 16.21 -7.22 19.94
C ARG A 282 15.70 -6.52 21.21
N GLU A 283 16.51 -6.57 22.26
CA GLU A 283 16.19 -5.89 23.52
C GLU A 283 15.96 -4.39 23.28
N GLY A 284 14.81 -3.88 23.75
CA GLY A 284 14.41 -2.48 23.59
C GLY A 284 13.60 -2.17 22.32
N GLU A 285 13.43 -3.12 21.39
CA GLU A 285 12.60 -2.91 20.19
C GLU A 285 11.11 -3.12 20.50
N THR A 286 10.28 -2.15 20.13
CA THR A 286 8.80 -2.26 20.27
C THR A 286 8.21 -3.24 19.24
N TYR A 287 8.71 -3.17 18.00
CA TYR A 287 8.36 -4.06 16.89
C TYR A 287 9.39 -3.92 15.75
N THR A 288 9.40 -4.89 14.84
CA THR A 288 9.99 -4.76 13.49
C THR A 288 9.00 -5.26 12.45
N TYR A 289 9.18 -4.93 11.17
CA TYR A 289 8.32 -5.48 10.12
C TYR A 289 8.53 -6.99 9.97
N ALA A 290 9.77 -7.47 10.16
CA ALA A 290 10.08 -8.88 10.17
C ALA A 290 9.36 -9.63 11.29
N GLU A 291 9.31 -9.07 12.51
CA GLU A 291 8.57 -9.66 13.63
C GLU A 291 7.08 -9.81 13.30
N ARG A 292 6.42 -8.73 12.85
CA ARG A 292 4.99 -8.75 12.49
C ARG A 292 4.68 -9.71 11.32
N ALA A 293 5.63 -9.89 10.41
CA ALA A 293 5.50 -10.78 9.26
C ALA A 293 5.73 -12.26 9.61
N ARG A 294 6.51 -12.56 10.65
CA ARG A 294 7.04 -13.92 10.87
C ARG A 294 6.69 -14.53 12.22
N TYR A 295 6.80 -13.77 13.30
CA TYR A 295 6.49 -14.28 14.63
C TYR A 295 6.23 -13.13 15.60
N CYS A 296 4.97 -12.73 15.75
CA CYS A 296 4.58 -11.74 16.74
C CYS A 296 4.02 -12.41 17.98
N GLU A 297 4.66 -12.19 19.14
CA GLU A 297 4.21 -12.79 20.40
C GLU A 297 2.81 -12.36 20.80
N LYS A 298 2.39 -11.16 20.39
CA LYS A 298 1.08 -10.58 20.70
C LYS A 298 -0.06 -11.11 19.81
N ASP A 299 0.25 -11.91 18.78
CA ASP A 299 -0.79 -12.52 17.94
C ASP A 299 -1.50 -13.66 18.68
N ASP A 300 -2.85 -13.66 18.64
CA ASP A 300 -3.68 -14.74 19.17
C ASP A 300 -3.33 -16.10 18.53
N VAL A 301 -3.13 -16.07 17.20
CA VAL A 301 -2.69 -17.20 16.40
C VAL A 301 -1.42 -16.78 15.66
N ARG A 302 -0.30 -17.35 16.09
CA ARG A 302 1.03 -17.07 15.53
C ARG A 302 1.20 -17.86 14.25
N VAL A 303 1.46 -17.14 13.15
CA VAL A 303 1.70 -17.70 11.82
C VAL A 303 2.91 -16.99 11.23
N ASP A 304 3.92 -17.75 10.78
CA ASP A 304 4.96 -17.19 9.91
C ASP A 304 4.36 -16.93 8.53
N GLN A 305 3.80 -15.73 8.38
CA GLN A 305 3.08 -15.31 7.18
C GLN A 305 4.02 -15.32 5.98
N LEU A 306 5.25 -14.82 6.14
CA LEU A 306 6.24 -14.80 5.07
C LEU A 306 6.59 -16.21 4.60
N TYR A 307 6.94 -17.11 5.52
CA TYR A 307 7.26 -18.50 5.18
C TYR A 307 6.05 -19.21 4.55
N THR A 308 4.85 -19.00 5.10
CA THR A 308 3.59 -19.53 4.56
C THR A 308 3.37 -19.09 3.11
N VAL A 309 3.62 -17.83 2.79
CA VAL A 309 3.49 -17.30 1.43
C VAL A 309 4.53 -17.89 0.49
N ILE A 310 5.78 -18.07 0.93
CA ILE A 310 6.82 -18.76 0.14
C ILE A 310 6.36 -20.18 -0.21
N GLN A 311 5.81 -20.94 0.75
CA GLN A 311 5.29 -22.29 0.47
C GLN A 311 4.12 -22.27 -0.53
N LYS A 312 3.17 -21.35 -0.37
CA LYS A 312 2.04 -21.19 -1.30
C LYS A 312 2.49 -20.89 -2.73
N LEU A 313 3.51 -20.04 -2.90
CA LEU A 313 4.05 -19.69 -4.21
C LEU A 313 4.81 -20.85 -4.86
N LYS A 314 5.58 -21.62 -4.07
CA LYS A 314 6.24 -22.85 -4.54
C LYS A 314 5.25 -23.93 -4.97
N GLU A 315 4.12 -24.05 -4.26
CA GLU A 315 3.04 -24.99 -4.63
C GLU A 315 2.31 -24.53 -5.89
N ARG A 316 1.93 -23.24 -5.96
CA ARG A 316 1.22 -22.67 -7.10
C ARG A 316 1.58 -21.19 -7.27
N GLN A 317 2.37 -20.88 -8.28
CA GLN A 317 2.81 -19.51 -8.59
C GLN A 317 1.65 -18.55 -8.90
N SER A 318 0.47 -19.05 -9.33
CA SER A 318 -0.70 -18.22 -9.64
C SER A 318 -1.58 -17.86 -8.42
N ARG A 319 -1.18 -18.14 -7.18
CA ARG A 319 -1.98 -17.81 -5.98
C ARG A 319 -2.27 -16.30 -5.87
N ARG A 320 -3.40 -15.97 -5.22
CA ARG A 320 -3.86 -14.57 -4.97
C ARG A 320 -4.02 -14.24 -3.48
N ASP A 321 -3.68 -15.18 -2.62
CA ASP A 321 -3.74 -15.10 -1.15
C ASP A 321 -2.33 -15.13 -0.55
N CYS A 322 -1.39 -14.51 -1.27
CA CYS A 322 0.00 -14.28 -0.88
C CYS A 322 0.18 -12.89 -0.25
N TYR A 323 -0.66 -12.59 0.74
CA TYR A 323 -0.66 -11.34 1.49
C TYR A 323 0.06 -11.53 2.83
N ILE A 324 0.79 -10.51 3.28
CA ILE A 324 1.38 -10.46 4.62
C ILE A 324 0.87 -9.19 5.30
N GLY A 325 0.20 -9.35 6.44
CA GLY A 325 -0.29 -8.23 7.25
C GLY A 325 0.70 -7.84 8.34
N ILE A 326 1.08 -6.57 8.40
CA ILE A 326 1.99 -6.00 9.41
C ILE A 326 1.21 -5.33 10.53
N SER A 327 0.17 -4.62 10.15
CA SER A 327 -0.77 -3.95 11.03
C SER A 327 -1.63 -4.90 11.85
N ARG A 328 -2.05 -4.44 13.02
CA ARG A 328 -2.95 -5.14 13.96
C ARG A 328 -3.94 -4.17 14.59
N PRO A 329 -5.10 -4.65 15.09
CA PRO A 329 -6.15 -3.77 15.66
C PRO A 329 -5.63 -2.81 16.71
N TRP A 330 -4.80 -3.31 17.63
CA TRP A 330 -4.22 -2.51 18.71
C TRP A 330 -3.27 -1.39 18.23
N ASP A 331 -2.85 -1.41 16.96
CA ASP A 331 -2.01 -0.33 16.43
C ASP A 331 -2.80 0.97 16.24
N ILE A 332 -4.15 0.94 16.20
CA ILE A 332 -4.94 2.16 16.01
C ILE A 332 -4.81 3.15 17.18
N THR A 333 -4.70 2.61 18.40
CA THR A 333 -4.50 3.35 19.64
C THR A 333 -3.02 3.54 20.01
N SER A 334 -2.10 2.94 19.25
CA SER A 334 -0.65 3.09 19.46
C SER A 334 -0.15 4.49 19.05
N ASP A 335 0.87 4.97 19.76
CA ASP A 335 1.63 6.18 19.42
C ASP A 335 2.64 5.93 18.30
N GLU A 336 3.18 4.72 18.20
CA GLU A 336 4.16 4.34 17.18
C GLU A 336 3.67 3.16 16.31
N PRO A 337 2.52 3.28 15.62
CA PRO A 337 2.04 2.17 14.80
C PRO A 337 2.92 1.95 13.57
N PRO A 338 3.04 0.72 13.05
CA PRO A 338 3.76 0.44 11.81
C PRO A 338 3.32 1.35 10.66
N CYS A 339 4.29 1.98 9.99
CA CYS A 339 4.05 2.77 8.77
C CYS A 339 3.68 1.86 7.59
N LEU A 340 4.39 0.73 7.43
CA LEU A 340 3.98 -0.37 6.55
C LEU A 340 2.77 -1.09 7.17
N ARG A 341 1.71 -1.25 6.40
CA ARG A 341 0.48 -1.96 6.84
C ARG A 341 0.44 -3.40 6.37
N GLY A 342 0.94 -3.64 5.17
CA GLY A 342 1.09 -4.98 4.62
C GLY A 342 1.51 -4.95 3.17
N TYR A 343 1.68 -6.13 2.60
CA TYR A 343 2.13 -6.28 1.22
C TYR A 343 1.60 -7.57 0.60
N GLN A 344 1.41 -7.52 -0.72
CA GLN A 344 0.92 -8.62 -1.53
C GLN A 344 1.98 -9.03 -2.55
N PHE A 345 2.19 -10.33 -2.69
CA PHE A 345 2.91 -10.90 -3.83
C PHE A 345 1.94 -11.49 -4.84
N GLY A 346 2.29 -11.41 -6.12
CA GLY A 346 1.47 -11.95 -7.18
C GLY A 346 2.22 -12.06 -8.48
N VAL A 347 1.53 -12.56 -9.49
CA VAL A 347 2.04 -12.65 -10.86
C VAL A 347 1.04 -12.00 -11.81
N ASN A 348 1.59 -11.18 -12.71
CA ASN A 348 0.90 -10.70 -13.90
C ASN A 348 1.78 -10.95 -15.15
N GLU A 349 2.45 -9.92 -15.71
CA GLU A 349 3.50 -10.17 -16.74
C GLU A 349 4.66 -10.93 -16.13
N THR A 350 5.06 -10.45 -14.96
CA THR A 350 6.18 -10.91 -14.16
C THR A 350 5.70 -11.05 -12.72
N PHE A 351 6.53 -11.65 -11.87
CA PHE A 351 6.29 -11.63 -10.43
C PHE A 351 6.28 -10.19 -9.92
N PHE A 352 5.57 -9.89 -8.86
CA PHE A 352 5.61 -8.56 -8.27
C PHE A 352 5.36 -8.57 -6.78
N GLY A 353 5.89 -7.55 -6.11
CA GLY A 353 5.51 -7.16 -4.74
C GLY A 353 4.82 -5.80 -4.76
N LEU A 354 3.68 -5.68 -4.07
CA LEU A 354 2.97 -4.43 -3.84
C LEU A 354 2.90 -4.13 -2.35
N PHE A 355 3.48 -3.00 -1.93
CA PHE A 355 3.61 -2.59 -0.54
C PHE A 355 2.70 -1.41 -0.22
N TYR A 356 1.95 -1.48 0.88
CA TYR A 356 1.01 -0.45 1.31
C TYR A 356 1.49 0.20 2.61
N MET A 357 1.79 1.49 2.55
CA MET A 357 2.19 2.32 3.68
C MET A 357 1.12 3.37 3.99
N ARG A 358 0.76 3.53 5.26
CA ARG A 358 -0.14 4.61 5.71
C ARG A 358 0.55 5.98 5.72
N SER A 359 1.88 5.98 5.81
CA SER A 359 2.69 7.18 5.89
C SER A 359 4.11 6.85 5.49
N ASN A 360 4.75 7.68 4.67
CA ASN A 360 6.15 7.49 4.31
C ASN A 360 6.86 8.84 4.20
N ASP A 361 7.88 9.05 5.04
CA ASP A 361 8.84 10.14 4.86
C ASP A 361 9.62 9.89 3.58
N ALA A 362 9.36 10.72 2.57
CA ALA A 362 9.92 10.61 1.24
C ALA A 362 11.42 10.85 1.23
N TYR A 363 11.94 11.79 2.02
CA TYR A 363 13.37 12.08 2.04
C TYR A 363 14.12 11.07 2.91
N GLY A 364 13.74 10.94 4.18
CA GLY A 364 14.52 10.20 5.17
C GLY A 364 14.36 8.68 5.13
N ALA A 365 13.23 8.14 4.65
CA ALA A 365 12.92 6.72 4.80
C ALA A 365 12.48 6.00 3.52
N MET A 366 11.72 6.64 2.64
CA MET A 366 11.05 5.99 1.50
C MET A 366 12.03 5.23 0.61
N HIS A 367 13.19 5.82 0.29
CA HIS A 367 14.13 5.15 -0.60
C HIS A 367 14.76 3.90 0.02
N ALA A 368 15.08 3.95 1.32
CA ALA A 368 15.55 2.78 2.05
C ALA A 368 14.46 1.70 2.19
N ASN A 369 13.20 2.11 2.40
CA ASN A 369 12.04 1.21 2.37
C ASN A 369 11.89 0.54 0.98
N MET A 370 11.94 1.32 -0.10
CA MET A 370 11.85 0.82 -1.47
C MET A 370 12.95 -0.18 -1.79
N PHE A 371 14.20 0.13 -1.42
CA PHE A 371 15.32 -0.78 -1.58
C PHE A 371 15.08 -2.10 -0.83
N ALA A 372 14.67 -2.05 0.44
CA ALA A 372 14.45 -3.23 1.27
C ALA A 372 13.28 -4.09 0.79
N PHE A 373 12.18 -3.46 0.40
CA PHE A 373 10.99 -4.14 -0.12
C PHE A 373 11.25 -4.78 -1.49
N ASN A 374 12.03 -4.11 -2.35
CA ASN A 374 12.50 -4.71 -3.58
C ASN A 374 13.41 -5.91 -3.32
N LEU A 375 14.35 -5.81 -2.38
CA LEU A 375 15.24 -6.93 -2.02
C LEU A 375 14.44 -8.15 -1.53
N LEU A 376 13.41 -7.94 -0.71
CA LEU A 376 12.46 -8.99 -0.32
C LEU A 376 11.75 -9.59 -1.54
N THR A 377 11.25 -8.75 -2.45
CA THR A 377 10.56 -9.19 -3.67
C THR A 377 11.48 -10.05 -4.55
N ARG A 378 12.73 -9.63 -4.73
CA ARG A 378 13.75 -10.39 -5.46
C ARG A 378 14.00 -11.75 -4.83
N TYR A 379 14.17 -11.83 -3.51
CA TYR A 379 14.39 -13.12 -2.85
C TYR A 379 13.23 -14.09 -3.07
N LEU A 380 12.00 -13.61 -2.99
CA LEU A 380 10.84 -14.47 -3.29
C LEU A 380 10.78 -14.87 -4.76
N ALA A 381 11.13 -13.97 -5.68
CA ALA A 381 11.23 -14.28 -7.11
C ALA A 381 12.20 -15.44 -7.35
N GLU A 382 13.42 -15.32 -6.85
CA GLU A 382 14.49 -16.32 -6.98
C GLU A 382 14.11 -17.66 -6.33
N MET A 383 13.63 -17.62 -5.08
CA MET A 383 13.27 -18.83 -4.32
C MET A 383 12.07 -19.59 -4.90
N CYS A 384 11.18 -18.89 -5.62
CA CYS A 384 9.99 -19.48 -6.23
C CYS A 384 10.14 -19.74 -7.73
N GLY A 385 11.31 -19.45 -8.32
CA GLY A 385 11.63 -19.75 -9.72
C GLY A 385 11.01 -18.79 -10.73
N PHE A 386 10.91 -17.50 -10.40
CA PHE A 386 10.51 -16.45 -11.33
C PHE A 386 11.76 -15.75 -11.90
N ASP A 387 11.79 -15.53 -13.22
CA ASP A 387 12.95 -14.96 -13.91
C ASP A 387 13.11 -13.44 -13.73
N SER A 388 12.01 -12.75 -13.41
CA SER A 388 11.99 -11.30 -13.24
C SER A 388 10.84 -10.87 -12.35
N HIS A 389 10.97 -9.67 -11.78
CA HIS A 389 9.94 -9.07 -10.97
C HIS A 389 9.77 -7.58 -11.22
N ARG A 390 8.59 -7.09 -10.84
CA ARG A 390 8.25 -5.66 -10.76
C ARG A 390 8.06 -5.25 -9.31
N TYR A 391 8.29 -3.97 -9.05
CA TYR A 391 8.11 -3.39 -7.72
C TYR A 391 6.99 -2.35 -7.76
N TYR A 392 6.06 -2.45 -6.82
CA TYR A 392 4.98 -1.50 -6.64
C TYR A 392 4.96 -0.97 -5.21
N HIS A 393 4.78 0.32 -5.07
CA HIS A 393 4.76 1.00 -3.77
C HIS A 393 3.55 1.91 -3.68
N PHE A 394 2.89 1.90 -2.53
CA PHE A 394 1.81 2.81 -2.23
C PHE A 394 2.05 3.47 -0.88
N ALA A 395 1.92 4.79 -0.86
CA ALA A 395 1.92 5.59 0.36
C ALA A 395 0.65 6.45 0.41
N LEU A 396 -0.14 6.27 1.47
CA LEU A 396 -1.35 7.07 1.69
C LEU A 396 -0.99 8.54 1.94
N ASP A 397 0.02 8.80 2.77
CA ASP A 397 0.56 10.13 3.06
C ASP A 397 2.08 10.09 2.84
N ALA A 398 2.50 10.43 1.62
CA ALA A 398 3.90 10.58 1.25
C ALA A 398 4.32 12.03 1.50
N HIS A 399 5.33 12.26 2.33
CA HIS A 399 5.63 13.61 2.82
C HIS A 399 7.13 13.92 2.95
N ILE A 400 7.45 15.21 2.95
CA ILE A 400 8.77 15.76 3.27
C ILE A 400 8.59 16.65 4.50
N TYR A 401 9.33 16.37 5.57
CA TYR A 401 9.34 17.25 6.76
C TYR A 401 9.96 18.62 6.45
N GLY A 402 9.49 19.65 7.15
CA GLY A 402 9.93 21.04 6.95
C GLY A 402 11.45 21.21 6.95
N GLU A 403 12.15 20.53 7.87
CA GLU A 403 13.61 20.56 7.98
C GLU A 403 14.35 20.08 6.71
N PHE A 404 13.74 19.20 5.91
CA PHE A 404 14.36 18.60 4.72
C PHE A 404 13.96 19.27 3.40
N ILE A 405 13.12 20.31 3.44
CA ILE A 405 12.65 21.00 2.22
C ILE A 405 13.83 21.58 1.43
N GLU A 406 14.80 22.19 2.11
CA GLU A 406 15.98 22.76 1.46
C GLU A 406 16.90 21.68 0.87
N SER A 407 17.12 20.59 1.59
CA SER A 407 17.89 19.45 1.08
C SER A 407 17.24 18.82 -0.15
N VAL A 408 15.90 18.77 -0.20
CA VAL A 408 15.18 18.30 -1.39
C VAL A 408 15.29 19.30 -2.54
N ARG A 409 15.22 20.61 -2.27
CA ARG A 409 15.44 21.65 -3.29
C ARG A 409 16.79 21.47 -3.98
N GLU A 410 17.88 21.24 -3.23
CA GLU A 410 19.22 21.01 -3.79
C GLU A 410 19.30 19.77 -4.69
N ILE A 411 18.48 18.73 -4.43
CA ILE A 411 18.41 17.52 -5.25
C ILE A 411 17.67 17.78 -6.57
N LEU A 412 16.55 18.52 -6.50
CA LEU A 412 15.68 18.78 -7.65
C LEU A 412 16.20 19.91 -8.53
N GLU A 413 16.84 20.91 -7.93
CA GLU A 413 17.33 22.13 -8.55
C GLU A 413 18.85 22.28 -8.31
N PRO A 414 19.68 21.33 -8.79
CA PRO A 414 21.12 21.37 -8.52
C PRO A 414 21.75 22.62 -9.16
N GLU A 415 22.54 23.36 -8.39
CA GLU A 415 23.28 24.50 -8.92
C GLU A 415 24.27 24.02 -9.98
N THR A 416 24.20 24.63 -11.16
CA THR A 416 25.23 24.42 -12.19
C THR A 416 26.47 25.19 -11.78
N PRO A 417 27.64 24.54 -11.59
CA PRO A 417 28.86 25.26 -11.27
C PRO A 417 29.15 26.33 -12.33
N GLY A 418 29.54 27.53 -11.90
CA GLY A 418 29.94 28.57 -12.83
C GLY A 418 31.17 28.15 -13.63
N TYR A 419 31.35 28.70 -14.83
CA TYR A 419 32.52 28.42 -15.67
C TYR A 419 33.85 28.62 -14.92
N ILE A 420 33.90 29.59 -14.00
CA ILE A 420 35.07 29.90 -13.17
C ILE A 420 35.34 28.78 -12.14
N ASP A 421 34.29 28.26 -11.47
CA ASP A 421 34.41 27.20 -10.46
C ASP A 421 34.95 25.89 -11.06
N MET A 422 34.72 25.67 -12.36
CA MET A 422 35.24 24.50 -13.08
C MET A 422 36.73 24.64 -13.46
N ILE A 423 37.26 25.86 -13.55
CA ILE A 423 38.67 26.12 -13.89
C ILE A 423 39.54 26.02 -12.64
N GLU A 424 39.07 26.50 -11.49
CA GLU A 424 39.85 26.51 -10.24
C GLU A 424 39.98 25.14 -9.56
N LYS A 425 39.20 24.13 -9.99
CA LYS A 425 39.28 22.75 -9.49
C LYS A 425 40.21 21.83 -10.30
N ARG A 426 40.95 22.35 -11.29
CA ARG A 426 42.04 21.64 -11.99
C ARG A 426 43.39 22.00 -11.40
#